data_AF-A0A5A9NAZ9-F1
#
_entry.id   AF-A0A5A9NAZ9-F1
#
_cell.length_a   1.000
_cell.length_b   1.000
_cell.length_c   1.000
_cell.angle_alpha   90.00
_cell.angle_beta   90.00
_cell.angle_gamma   90.00
#
_symmetry.space_group_name_H-M   'P 1'
#
loop_
_entity.id
_entity.type
_entity.pdbx_description
1 polymer ?
#
loop_
_entity_poly.entity_id
_entity_poly.type
_entity_poly.pdbx_seq_one_letter_code
_entity_poly.pdbx_strand_id
1 'polypeptide(L)'
;MIIKVFAACVVLVSGLLEGACSECTTQWFDLDDPNGEGDLELLSDLLKEYPGLICPDPIGIEVQTVSGRPASQTGNIFQVNDASRGFACVNADQRKMKCVDYRVRFTCPEKFCSQCSTQWFDRDDPRDGGDYELLSDLLNEYPGLICPDPIGIEVQTLSGQPASRTGNIFRVNDASRGFACVNADQRKIECVDYRVRFTCPEKFCSQCTTKWFDLDDPNGEGDYELLFKLLDKYPESICPDPIGIEVQTVSGQPAFQTGNIFEVYDPLQGFVCVNKQQKESSCCRTPWIDRDDPERVGDLETLNLIQMEYPLQVCPQPIAIEVTTLSGTQVQQTASIFQVGQYLSEWVTQWFDRDDDTGYGDYEYLSDLLKEYPGLLCPNPVGIEVQTISGQPAFQTGNVFQVYNPTTGFACVNANQGGEQCADYRVRFLCPETLWSSCSTKWFNRDDPSGKGDYELLYDLLNEYPGLICPDPIEIEAKTLSGQPASQTGNIFEVYHPLQGFVCVNKQQKESSCEDYMVRFTCPPKFCKKLASIS
;
A
#
# COMPACT_ATOMS: atom_id res chain seq x y z
N MET A 1 23.46 4.42 -13.57
CA MET A 1 24.38 3.78 -12.61
C MET A 1 23.71 4.01 -11.27
N ILE A 2 23.11 2.95 -10.74
CA ILE A 2 22.19 3.02 -9.59
C ILE A 2 23.04 2.88 -8.33
N ILE A 3 22.88 3.80 -7.38
CA ILE A 3 23.70 3.98 -6.17
C ILE A 3 22.74 3.84 -4.96
N LYS A 4 22.55 2.62 -4.44
CA LYS A 4 21.70 2.38 -3.24
C LYS A 4 22.36 2.66 -1.89
N VAL A 5 22.38 3.89 -1.41
CA VAL A 5 22.76 4.29 -0.04
C VAL A 5 22.14 3.35 1.05
N PHE A 6 22.94 2.83 1.98
CA PHE A 6 22.64 1.93 3.11
C PHE A 6 23.16 2.58 4.38
N ALA A 7 23.11 1.94 5.54
CA ALA A 7 23.82 2.36 6.75
C ALA A 7 24.18 1.23 7.70
N ALA A 8 25.43 1.16 8.16
CA ALA A 8 25.90 0.08 9.02
C ALA A 8 26.51 0.60 10.33
N CYS A 9 25.86 0.32 11.46
CA CYS A 9 26.50 -0.51 12.49
C CYS A 9 25.51 -0.83 13.64
N VAL A 10 25.59 -2.11 14.05
CA VAL A 10 25.49 -2.74 15.38
C VAL A 10 24.32 -2.44 16.32
N VAL A 11 23.33 -3.35 16.21
CA VAL A 11 22.34 -3.93 17.16
C VAL A 11 21.68 -3.07 18.22
N LEU A 12 20.34 -3.00 18.20
CA LEU A 12 19.37 -3.22 19.29
C LEU A 12 18.09 -2.38 19.07
N VAL A 13 16.99 -3.13 18.97
CA VAL A 13 15.73 -2.96 19.71
C VAL A 13 14.69 -2.09 19.04
N SER A 14 13.48 -2.64 19.07
CA SER A 14 12.18 -1.98 18.87
C SER A 14 11.84 -1.68 17.44
N GLY A 15 11.14 -2.64 16.86
CA GLY A 15 9.86 -2.24 16.35
C GLY A 15 9.06 -3.46 15.99
N LEU A 16 7.76 -3.32 16.17
CA LEU A 16 6.81 -3.53 15.08
C LEU A 16 5.59 -4.40 15.46
N LEU A 17 4.57 -3.82 16.08
CA LEU A 17 3.64 -2.91 15.40
C LEU A 17 2.45 -3.66 14.76
N GLU A 18 1.43 -2.82 14.57
CA GLU A 18 0.73 -2.60 13.31
C GLU A 18 -0.50 -3.44 12.99
N GLY A 19 -1.60 -2.71 12.80
CA GLY A 19 -2.45 -2.91 11.64
C GLY A 19 -2.53 -1.59 10.86
N ALA A 20 -1.98 -1.58 9.63
CA ALA A 20 -2.38 -0.70 8.54
C ALA A 20 -1.96 -1.30 7.17
N CYS A 21 -2.83 -2.18 6.65
CA CYS A 21 -3.40 -2.16 5.30
C CYS A 21 -2.52 -1.82 4.08
N SER A 22 -2.06 -2.84 3.36
CA SER A 22 -1.48 -2.77 2.00
C SER A 22 -2.55 -3.08 0.94
N GLU A 23 -2.76 -2.20 -0.05
CA GLU A 23 -3.67 -2.51 -1.17
C GLU A 23 -3.12 -3.66 -2.03
N CYS A 24 -3.92 -4.72 -2.18
CA CYS A 24 -3.53 -5.94 -2.86
C CYS A 24 -4.02 -5.97 -4.31
N THR A 25 -3.07 -5.97 -5.25
CA THR A 25 -3.36 -6.08 -6.68
C THR A 25 -2.88 -7.40 -7.25
N THR A 26 -3.68 -7.99 -8.14
CA THR A 26 -3.31 -9.22 -8.85
C THR A 26 -2.22 -8.95 -9.89
N GLN A 27 -1.63 -10.02 -10.43
CA GLN A 27 -0.89 -9.92 -11.69
C GLN A 27 -1.81 -9.51 -12.86
N TRP A 28 -1.21 -9.16 -14.00
CA TRP A 28 -1.95 -8.89 -15.23
C TRP A 28 -2.42 -10.18 -15.91
N PHE A 29 -3.65 -10.18 -16.39
CA PHE A 29 -4.32 -11.26 -17.12
C PHE A 29 -4.77 -10.76 -18.50
N ASP A 30 -4.64 -11.64 -19.48
CA ASP A 30 -4.80 -11.41 -20.91
C ASP A 30 -5.28 -12.76 -21.47
N LEU A 31 -6.60 -12.91 -21.59
CA LEU A 31 -7.30 -14.15 -21.93
C LEU A 31 -7.82 -14.15 -23.36
N ASP A 32 -8.32 -13.02 -23.84
CA ASP A 32 -8.86 -12.86 -25.19
C ASP A 32 -7.99 -11.91 -26.01
N ASP A 33 -8.11 -11.97 -27.33
CA ASP A 33 -7.39 -11.06 -28.24
C ASP A 33 -8.42 -10.30 -29.09
N PRO A 34 -8.07 -9.19 -29.78
CA PRO A 34 -9.06 -8.38 -30.50
C PRO A 34 -9.64 -9.03 -31.78
N ASN A 35 -9.32 -10.30 -32.06
CA ASN A 35 -9.88 -11.02 -33.19
C ASN A 35 -11.33 -11.44 -32.91
N GLY A 36 -12.12 -11.65 -33.98
CA GLY A 36 -13.53 -11.99 -33.81
C GLY A 36 -14.38 -10.82 -33.28
N GLU A 37 -15.08 -11.02 -32.16
CA GLU A 37 -16.12 -10.11 -31.66
C GLU A 37 -15.57 -8.88 -30.94
N GLY A 38 -14.33 -8.90 -30.47
CA GLY A 38 -13.77 -7.87 -29.62
C GLY A 38 -12.58 -8.42 -28.85
N ASP A 39 -12.20 -7.73 -27.78
CA ASP A 39 -11.27 -8.22 -26.76
C ASP A 39 -11.99 -8.19 -25.41
N LEU A 40 -12.16 -9.37 -24.81
CA LEU A 40 -13.06 -9.64 -23.68
C LEU A 40 -12.32 -10.27 -22.49
N GLU A 41 -11.93 -9.43 -21.54
CA GLU A 41 -11.33 -9.81 -20.26
C GLU A 41 -12.39 -9.90 -19.15
N LEU A 42 -13.39 -10.76 -19.35
CA LEU A 42 -14.52 -10.88 -18.43
C LEU A 42 -14.12 -11.62 -17.14
N LEU A 43 -14.50 -11.06 -15.98
CA LEU A 43 -14.13 -11.63 -14.68
C LEU A 43 -14.61 -13.09 -14.53
N SER A 44 -15.79 -13.43 -15.05
CA SER A 44 -16.33 -14.80 -14.98
C SER A 44 -15.46 -15.83 -15.71
N ASP A 45 -14.89 -15.44 -16.85
CA ASP A 45 -14.05 -16.32 -17.66
C ASP A 45 -12.63 -16.37 -17.09
N LEU A 46 -12.14 -15.24 -16.58
CA LEU A 46 -10.86 -15.14 -15.88
C LEU A 46 -10.83 -15.94 -14.57
N LEU A 47 -11.90 -15.93 -13.76
CA LEU A 47 -11.99 -16.75 -12.55
C LEU A 47 -12.00 -18.25 -12.85
N LYS A 48 -12.53 -18.62 -14.02
CA LYS A 48 -12.56 -20.01 -14.48
C LYS A 48 -11.21 -20.48 -15.00
N GLU A 49 -10.48 -19.61 -15.71
CA GLU A 49 -9.15 -19.92 -16.27
C GLU A 49 -8.03 -19.80 -15.22
N TYR A 50 -8.15 -18.83 -14.30
CA TYR A 50 -7.16 -18.50 -13.28
C TYR A 50 -7.70 -18.64 -11.84
N PRO A 51 -8.19 -19.84 -11.45
CA PRO A 51 -8.79 -20.06 -10.15
C PRO A 51 -7.77 -19.78 -9.02
N GLY A 52 -8.20 -19.04 -8.01
CA GLY A 52 -7.38 -18.68 -6.84
C GLY A 52 -6.36 -17.57 -7.07
N LEU A 53 -6.18 -17.08 -8.30
CA LEU A 53 -5.27 -15.97 -8.62
C LEU A 53 -5.99 -14.61 -8.68
N ILE A 54 -7.32 -14.64 -8.72
CA ILE A 54 -8.20 -13.48 -8.73
C ILE A 54 -9.25 -13.71 -7.64
N CYS A 55 -9.51 -12.71 -6.81
CA CYS A 55 -10.57 -12.78 -5.83
C CYS A 55 -11.95 -12.88 -6.53
N PRO A 56 -12.92 -13.60 -5.96
CA PRO A 56 -14.27 -13.72 -6.54
C PRO A 56 -14.97 -12.36 -6.69
N ASP A 57 -14.71 -11.44 -5.75
CA ASP A 57 -15.32 -10.11 -5.67
C ASP A 57 -14.24 -9.02 -5.62
N PRO A 58 -13.59 -8.69 -6.76
CA PRO A 58 -12.61 -7.62 -6.81
C PRO A 58 -13.25 -6.25 -6.63
N ILE A 59 -12.51 -5.34 -6.01
CA ILE A 59 -12.95 -3.98 -5.65
C ILE A 59 -12.41 -2.92 -6.59
N GLY A 60 -11.42 -3.27 -7.42
CA GLY A 60 -10.84 -2.40 -8.43
C GLY A 60 -10.42 -3.19 -9.66
N ILE A 61 -10.33 -2.51 -10.81
CA ILE A 61 -9.77 -3.06 -12.03
C ILE A 61 -8.90 -2.01 -12.70
N GLU A 62 -7.73 -2.43 -13.15
CA GLU A 62 -6.86 -1.65 -14.01
C GLU A 62 -6.80 -2.32 -15.38
N VAL A 63 -6.86 -1.50 -16.43
CA VAL A 63 -6.85 -1.98 -17.82
C VAL A 63 -5.84 -1.20 -18.64
N GLN A 64 -5.01 -1.93 -19.37
CA GLN A 64 -4.04 -1.36 -20.30
C GLN A 64 -3.91 -2.25 -21.52
N THR A 65 -3.34 -1.71 -22.60
CA THR A 65 -2.95 -2.53 -23.74
C THR A 65 -1.86 -3.51 -23.32
N VAL A 66 -1.66 -4.59 -24.06
CA VAL A 66 -0.54 -5.53 -23.83
C VAL A 66 0.82 -4.81 -23.83
N SER A 67 0.93 -3.73 -24.61
CA SER A 67 2.10 -2.85 -24.66
C SER A 67 2.22 -1.83 -23.50
N GLY A 68 1.35 -1.90 -22.48
CA GLY A 68 1.40 -1.05 -21.29
C GLY A 68 0.77 0.34 -21.43
N ARG A 69 -0.03 0.59 -22.48
CA ARG A 69 -0.70 1.89 -22.64
C ARG A 69 -2.05 1.86 -21.93
N PRO A 70 -2.38 2.81 -21.04
CA PRO A 70 -3.68 2.81 -20.34
C PRO A 70 -4.86 2.75 -21.32
N ALA A 71 -5.89 1.97 -20.98
CA ALA A 71 -7.01 1.76 -21.89
C ALA A 71 -7.72 3.07 -22.26
N SER A 72 -7.81 4.02 -21.32
CA SER A 72 -8.38 5.36 -21.53
C SER A 72 -7.71 6.16 -22.67
N GLN A 73 -6.46 5.85 -23.03
CA GLN A 73 -5.71 6.56 -24.08
C GLN A 73 -5.84 5.92 -25.47
N THR A 74 -6.61 4.84 -25.59
CA THR A 74 -6.76 4.11 -26.85
C THR A 74 -7.81 4.69 -27.79
N GLY A 75 -8.82 5.38 -27.23
CA GLY A 75 -9.95 5.89 -27.99
C GLY A 75 -10.98 4.83 -28.39
N ASN A 76 -10.82 3.58 -27.94
CA ASN A 76 -11.84 2.55 -28.05
C ASN A 76 -13.01 2.80 -27.08
N ILE A 77 -14.19 2.33 -27.44
CA ILE A 77 -15.40 2.39 -26.63
C ILE A 77 -15.53 1.06 -25.88
N PHE A 78 -15.66 1.11 -24.56
CA PHE A 78 -15.76 -0.09 -23.71
C PHE A 78 -17.21 -0.34 -23.31
N GLN A 79 -17.67 -1.56 -23.51
CA GLN A 79 -18.99 -1.99 -23.09
C GLN A 79 -18.99 -2.33 -21.59
N VAL A 80 -17.88 -2.86 -21.09
CA VAL A 80 -17.64 -3.19 -19.68
C VAL A 80 -16.24 -2.71 -19.30
N ASN A 81 -16.12 -2.08 -18.13
CA ASN A 81 -14.84 -1.67 -17.54
C ASN A 81 -15.05 -1.43 -16.04
N ASP A 82 -15.29 -2.50 -15.29
CA ASP A 82 -15.53 -2.46 -13.86
C ASP A 82 -15.09 -3.76 -13.19
N ALA A 83 -14.72 -3.68 -11.91
CA ALA A 83 -14.18 -4.83 -11.20
C ALA A 83 -15.15 -6.02 -11.16
N SER A 84 -16.46 -5.79 -11.00
CA SER A 84 -17.46 -6.86 -10.83
C SER A 84 -17.73 -7.68 -12.10
N ARG A 85 -17.39 -7.16 -13.28
CA ARG A 85 -17.65 -7.81 -14.57
C ARG A 85 -16.39 -8.01 -15.41
N GLY A 86 -15.30 -7.32 -15.10
CA GLY A 86 -14.05 -7.33 -15.88
C GLY A 86 -14.01 -6.20 -16.91
N PHE A 87 -13.54 -6.52 -18.11
CA PHE A 87 -13.42 -5.57 -19.20
C PHE A 87 -13.91 -6.16 -20.53
N ALA A 88 -14.54 -5.34 -21.36
CA ALA A 88 -15.00 -5.75 -22.68
C ALA A 88 -14.91 -4.59 -23.67
N CYS A 89 -14.05 -4.74 -24.67
CA CYS A 89 -14.08 -3.96 -25.89
C CYS A 89 -14.75 -4.78 -27.00
N VAL A 90 -15.86 -4.32 -27.56
CA VAL A 90 -16.56 -5.04 -28.65
C VAL A 90 -16.30 -4.35 -29.99
N ASN A 91 -15.84 -5.10 -30.99
CA ASN A 91 -15.50 -4.59 -32.32
C ASN A 91 -16.67 -3.90 -33.02
N ALA A 92 -17.91 -4.39 -32.83
CA ALA A 92 -19.12 -3.84 -33.44
C ALA A 92 -19.49 -2.43 -32.91
N ASP A 93 -19.09 -2.11 -31.69
CA ASP A 93 -19.38 -0.81 -31.04
C ASP A 93 -18.35 0.27 -31.41
N GLN A 94 -17.28 -0.11 -32.10
CA GLN A 94 -16.21 0.82 -32.47
C GLN A 94 -16.55 1.58 -33.78
N ARG A 95 -16.31 2.89 -33.78
CA ARG A 95 -16.70 3.76 -34.92
C ARG A 95 -15.79 3.65 -36.15
N LYS A 96 -14.48 3.44 -35.96
CA LYS A 96 -13.47 3.51 -37.04
C LYS A 96 -12.29 2.54 -36.91
N MET A 97 -12.04 1.98 -35.74
CA MET A 97 -10.90 1.09 -35.46
C MET A 97 -11.40 -0.15 -34.72
N LYS A 98 -10.73 -1.28 -34.88
CA LYS A 98 -11.00 -2.46 -34.05
C LYS A 98 -10.55 -2.21 -32.61
N CYS A 99 -10.97 -3.07 -31.71
CA CYS A 99 -10.40 -3.15 -30.38
C CYS A 99 -8.88 -3.30 -30.45
N VAL A 100 -8.18 -2.62 -29.55
CA VAL A 100 -6.79 -2.93 -29.25
C VAL A 100 -6.76 -4.15 -28.35
N ASP A 101 -5.60 -4.77 -28.25
CA ASP A 101 -5.30 -5.90 -27.38
C ASP A 101 -5.00 -5.41 -25.96
N TYR A 102 -5.81 -5.80 -24.99
CA TYR A 102 -5.84 -5.33 -23.60
C TYR A 102 -5.53 -6.48 -22.62
N ARG A 103 -5.10 -6.07 -21.43
CA ARG A 103 -4.91 -6.94 -20.28
C ARG A 103 -5.40 -6.23 -19.03
N VAL A 104 -5.92 -7.00 -18.09
CA VAL A 104 -6.53 -6.50 -16.85
C VAL A 104 -5.76 -6.98 -15.62
N ARG A 105 -5.78 -6.20 -14.54
CA ARG A 105 -5.49 -6.72 -13.20
C ARG A 105 -6.52 -6.17 -12.22
N PHE A 106 -6.76 -6.88 -11.14
CA PHE A 106 -7.78 -6.55 -10.17
C PHE A 106 -7.17 -6.12 -8.85
N THR A 107 -7.81 -5.16 -8.20
CA THR A 107 -7.59 -4.89 -6.78
C THR A 107 -8.52 -5.79 -6.00
N CYS A 108 -7.97 -6.58 -5.09
CA CYS A 108 -8.72 -7.49 -4.26
C CYS A 108 -8.92 -6.94 -2.85
N PRO A 109 -10.04 -7.30 -2.18
CA PRO A 109 -10.20 -7.02 -0.76
C PRO A 109 -9.02 -7.59 0.03
N GLU A 110 -8.57 -6.90 1.08
CA GLU A 110 -7.43 -7.32 1.91
C GLU A 110 -7.55 -8.76 2.44
N LYS A 111 -8.78 -9.24 2.67
CA LYS A 111 -9.07 -10.62 3.07
C LYS A 111 -8.57 -11.67 2.07
N PHE A 112 -8.51 -11.35 0.79
CA PHE A 112 -7.93 -12.23 -0.23
C PHE A 112 -6.41 -12.33 -0.07
N CYS A 113 -5.78 -11.32 0.54
CA CYS A 113 -4.33 -11.15 0.57
C CYS A 113 -3.74 -11.20 1.98
N SER A 114 -4.57 -11.45 3.00
CA SER A 114 -4.09 -11.84 4.32
C SER A 114 -3.29 -13.14 4.19
N GLN A 115 -2.08 -13.18 4.74
CA GLN A 115 -1.12 -14.30 4.69
C GLN A 115 -1.61 -15.59 5.42
N CYS A 116 -2.92 -15.74 5.64
CA CYS A 116 -3.60 -16.84 6.29
C CYS A 116 -3.91 -17.96 5.28
N SER A 117 -2.86 -18.56 4.73
CA SER A 117 -2.96 -19.79 3.94
C SER A 117 -2.62 -20.99 4.81
N THR A 118 -3.38 -22.06 4.67
CA THR A 118 -3.06 -23.34 5.30
C THR A 118 -1.74 -23.90 4.76
N GLN A 119 -1.21 -24.93 5.42
CA GLN A 119 -0.24 -25.82 4.78
C GLN A 119 -0.85 -26.49 3.53
N TRP A 120 0.02 -27.11 2.72
CA TRP A 120 -0.42 -27.93 1.59
C TRP A 120 -0.93 -29.29 2.07
N PHE A 121 -2.03 -29.75 1.49
CA PHE A 121 -2.66 -31.05 1.70
C PHE A 121 -2.67 -31.84 0.40
N ASP A 122 -2.38 -33.13 0.53
CA ASP A 122 -2.15 -34.11 -0.53
C ASP A 122 -2.60 -35.46 0.03
N ARG A 123 -3.91 -35.69 -0.06
CA ARG A 123 -4.63 -36.76 0.62
C ARG A 123 -4.96 -37.92 -0.32
N ASP A 124 -5.09 -37.66 -1.61
CA ASP A 124 -5.38 -38.65 -2.63
C ASP A 124 -4.28 -38.68 -3.70
N ASP A 125 -4.19 -39.76 -4.48
CA ASP A 125 -3.22 -39.89 -5.57
C ASP A 125 -3.95 -40.34 -6.85
N PRO A 126 -3.41 -40.10 -8.05
CA PRO A 126 -4.16 -40.27 -9.30
C PRO A 126 -4.51 -41.73 -9.68
N ARG A 127 -4.11 -42.73 -8.88
CA ARG A 127 -4.16 -44.16 -9.28
C ARG A 127 -5.56 -44.76 -9.25
N ASP A 128 -6.45 -44.26 -8.40
CA ASP A 128 -7.78 -44.85 -8.17
C ASP A 128 -8.93 -44.07 -8.82
N GLY A 129 -8.70 -43.61 -10.06
CA GLY A 129 -9.74 -43.03 -10.92
C GLY A 129 -9.77 -41.50 -10.97
N GLY A 130 -8.79 -40.85 -10.36
CA GLY A 130 -8.61 -39.41 -10.33
C GLY A 130 -7.76 -39.03 -9.12
N ASP A 131 -7.59 -37.74 -8.92
CA ASP A 131 -6.97 -37.16 -7.74
C ASP A 131 -7.96 -36.17 -7.10
N TYR A 132 -8.23 -36.35 -5.80
CA TYR A 132 -9.34 -35.76 -5.07
C TYR A 132 -8.90 -35.13 -3.74
N GLU A 133 -8.75 -33.81 -3.76
CA GLU A 133 -8.48 -32.98 -2.59
C GLU A 133 -9.75 -32.23 -2.16
N LEU A 134 -10.80 -33.00 -1.85
CA LEU A 134 -12.11 -32.45 -1.49
C LEU A 134 -12.08 -31.87 -0.07
N LEU A 135 -12.61 -30.65 0.07
CA LEU A 135 -12.60 -29.94 1.35
C LEU A 135 -13.29 -30.73 2.46
N SER A 136 -14.40 -31.40 2.17
CA SER A 136 -15.13 -32.20 3.17
C SER A 136 -14.28 -33.35 3.72
N ASP A 137 -13.49 -34.00 2.87
CA ASP A 137 -12.67 -35.14 3.26
C ASP A 137 -11.46 -34.64 4.05
N LEU A 138 -10.85 -33.56 3.59
CA LEU A 138 -9.74 -32.89 4.27
C LEU A 138 -10.13 -32.32 5.64
N LEU A 139 -11.33 -31.75 5.81
CA LEU A 139 -11.82 -31.27 7.12
C LEU A 139 -12.04 -32.41 8.12
N ASN A 140 -12.43 -33.60 7.63
CA ASN A 140 -12.60 -34.79 8.47
C ASN A 140 -11.25 -35.39 8.88
N GLU A 141 -10.27 -35.40 7.98
CA GLU A 141 -8.94 -35.98 8.20
C GLU A 141 -8.01 -35.05 8.98
N TYR A 142 -8.14 -33.73 8.77
CA TYR A 142 -7.32 -32.68 9.37
C TYR A 142 -8.17 -31.66 10.14
N PRO A 143 -8.92 -32.08 11.18
CA PRO A 143 -9.84 -31.20 11.89
C PRO A 143 -9.09 -30.04 12.54
N GLY A 144 -9.55 -28.81 12.30
CA GLY A 144 -8.97 -27.59 12.87
C GLY A 144 -7.71 -27.07 12.17
N LEU A 145 -7.18 -27.77 11.17
CA LEU A 145 -6.06 -27.29 10.35
C LEU A 145 -6.53 -26.53 9.09
N ILE A 146 -7.81 -26.67 8.75
CA ILE A 146 -8.48 -25.99 7.64
C ILE A 146 -9.73 -25.32 8.21
N CYS A 147 -9.97 -24.08 7.79
CA CYS A 147 -11.19 -23.38 8.16
C CYS A 147 -12.43 -24.08 7.59
N PRO A 148 -13.57 -24.07 8.30
CA PRO A 148 -14.81 -24.66 7.79
C PRO A 148 -15.28 -24.03 6.48
N ASP A 149 -15.02 -22.72 6.31
CA ASP A 149 -15.42 -21.93 5.15
C ASP A 149 -14.21 -21.21 4.52
N PRO A 150 -13.41 -21.89 3.68
CA PRO A 150 -12.28 -21.27 2.99
C PRO A 150 -12.73 -20.25 1.95
N ILE A 151 -11.93 -19.21 1.78
CA ILE A 151 -12.20 -18.09 0.85
C ILE A 151 -11.35 -18.15 -0.42
N GLY A 152 -10.32 -19.00 -0.44
CA GLY A 152 -9.44 -19.23 -1.58
C GLY A 152 -8.91 -20.66 -1.58
N ILE A 153 -8.51 -21.14 -2.75
CA ILE A 153 -7.80 -22.41 -2.92
C ILE A 153 -6.68 -22.20 -3.93
N GLU A 154 -5.50 -22.71 -3.59
CA GLU A 154 -4.38 -22.82 -4.51
C GLU A 154 -4.13 -24.30 -4.79
N VAL A 155 -3.89 -24.64 -6.05
CA VAL A 155 -3.67 -26.02 -6.49
C VAL A 155 -2.41 -26.09 -7.35
N GLN A 156 -1.53 -27.02 -7.01
CA GLN A 156 -0.32 -27.27 -7.77
C GLN A 156 0.04 -28.75 -7.77
N THR A 157 0.87 -29.16 -8.71
CA THR A 157 1.47 -30.50 -8.68
C THR A 157 2.45 -30.62 -7.51
N LEU A 158 2.83 -31.84 -7.16
CA LEU A 158 3.87 -32.06 -6.14
C LEU A 158 5.23 -31.41 -6.48
N SER A 159 5.49 -31.18 -7.77
CA SER A 159 6.68 -30.46 -8.24
C SER A 159 6.53 -28.93 -8.21
N GLY A 160 5.42 -28.40 -7.69
CA GLY A 160 5.15 -26.97 -7.58
C GLY A 160 4.68 -26.31 -8.88
N GLN A 161 4.25 -27.08 -9.88
CA GLN A 161 3.68 -26.51 -11.10
C GLN A 161 2.21 -26.14 -10.85
N PRO A 162 1.77 -24.91 -11.17
CA PRO A 162 0.36 -24.54 -11.04
C PRO A 162 -0.55 -25.47 -11.84
N ALA A 163 -1.69 -25.85 -11.27
CA ALA A 163 -2.57 -26.84 -11.87
C ALA A 163 -3.04 -26.43 -13.28
N SER A 164 -3.30 -25.15 -13.53
CA SER A 164 -3.69 -24.61 -14.84
C SER A 164 -2.70 -24.93 -15.97
N ARG A 165 -1.41 -25.16 -15.66
CA ARG A 165 -0.37 -25.46 -16.66
C ARG A 165 -0.25 -26.94 -17.01
N THR A 166 -1.01 -27.82 -16.36
CA THR A 166 -0.95 -29.28 -16.59
C THR A 166 -1.79 -29.73 -17.79
N GLY A 167 -2.81 -28.95 -18.16
CA GLY A 167 -3.75 -29.31 -19.23
C GLY A 167 -4.80 -30.36 -18.84
N ASN A 168 -4.86 -30.77 -17.58
CA ASN A 168 -5.94 -31.59 -17.05
C ASN A 168 -7.25 -30.81 -16.93
N ILE A 169 -8.38 -31.50 -17.07
CA ILE A 169 -9.73 -30.96 -16.91
C ILE A 169 -10.17 -31.19 -15.46
N PHE A 170 -10.46 -30.11 -14.73
CA PHE A 170 -10.88 -30.20 -13.34
C PHE A 170 -12.40 -30.20 -13.22
N ARG A 171 -12.93 -31.16 -12.48
CA ARG A 171 -14.37 -31.25 -12.20
C ARG A 171 -14.77 -30.33 -11.06
N VAL A 172 -13.86 -30.14 -10.10
CA VAL A 172 -13.98 -29.21 -8.98
C VAL A 172 -12.64 -28.49 -8.83
N ASN A 173 -12.68 -27.17 -8.67
CA ASN A 173 -11.50 -26.35 -8.36
C ASN A 173 -11.98 -25.02 -7.76
N ASP A 174 -12.47 -25.08 -6.53
CA ASP A 174 -12.97 -23.92 -5.82
C ASP A 174 -12.86 -24.10 -4.30
N ALA A 175 -12.74 -22.99 -3.58
CA ALA A 175 -12.48 -22.99 -2.14
C ALA A 175 -13.59 -23.66 -1.30
N SER A 176 -14.83 -23.69 -1.79
CA SER A 176 -15.97 -24.23 -1.05
C SER A 176 -16.10 -25.75 -1.14
N ARG A 177 -15.49 -26.36 -2.16
CA ARG A 177 -15.57 -27.81 -2.41
C ARG A 177 -14.20 -28.51 -2.44
N GLY A 178 -13.11 -27.76 -2.59
CA GLY A 178 -11.76 -28.29 -2.74
C GLY A 178 -11.37 -28.45 -4.21
N PHE A 179 -10.70 -29.54 -4.53
CA PHE A 179 -10.23 -29.86 -5.87
C PHE A 179 -10.54 -31.31 -6.24
N ALA A 180 -10.89 -31.54 -7.51
CA ALA A 180 -11.07 -32.88 -8.05
C ALA A 180 -10.69 -32.93 -9.53
N CYS A 181 -9.67 -33.71 -9.83
CA CYS A 181 -9.36 -34.18 -11.17
C CYS A 181 -9.87 -35.62 -11.31
N VAL A 182 -10.71 -35.90 -12.32
CA VAL A 182 -11.25 -37.25 -12.54
C VAL A 182 -10.65 -37.84 -13.80
N ASN A 183 -10.04 -39.03 -13.72
CA ASN A 183 -9.39 -39.67 -14.88
C ASN A 183 -10.37 -39.90 -16.04
N ALA A 184 -11.63 -40.23 -15.75
CA ALA A 184 -12.68 -40.45 -16.75
C ALA A 184 -13.06 -39.19 -17.54
N ASP A 185 -12.86 -38.00 -16.98
CA ASP A 185 -13.16 -36.72 -17.62
C ASP A 185 -11.98 -36.23 -18.50
N GLN A 186 -10.83 -36.89 -18.42
CA GLN A 186 -9.65 -36.55 -19.21
C GLN A 186 -9.70 -37.15 -20.61
N ARG A 187 -9.28 -36.39 -21.61
CA ARG A 187 -9.39 -36.82 -23.02
C ARG A 187 -8.32 -37.84 -23.43
N LYS A 188 -7.07 -37.70 -22.93
CA LYS A 188 -5.89 -38.53 -23.31
C LYS A 188 -4.74 -38.53 -22.28
N ILE A 189 -4.90 -37.86 -21.15
CA ILE A 189 -3.89 -37.76 -20.09
C ILE A 189 -4.53 -38.24 -18.79
N GLU A 190 -3.77 -38.88 -17.91
CA GLU A 190 -4.25 -39.15 -16.55
C GLU A 190 -4.15 -37.86 -15.72
N CYS A 191 -4.85 -37.81 -14.60
CA CYS A 191 -4.66 -36.75 -13.63
C CYS A 191 -3.20 -36.76 -13.16
N VAL A 192 -2.60 -35.56 -13.11
CA VAL A 192 -1.34 -35.38 -12.39
C VAL A 192 -1.63 -35.46 -10.88
N ASP A 193 -0.58 -35.68 -10.10
CA ASP A 193 -0.60 -35.70 -8.64
C ASP A 193 -0.57 -34.26 -8.10
N TYR A 194 -1.67 -33.81 -7.49
CA TYR A 194 -1.90 -32.45 -7.03
C TYR A 194 -1.99 -32.37 -5.51
N ARG A 195 -1.65 -31.19 -5.01
CA ARG A 195 -1.87 -30.80 -3.63
C ARG A 195 -2.55 -29.44 -3.58
N VAL A 196 -3.35 -29.23 -2.55
CA VAL A 196 -4.11 -27.99 -2.33
C VAL A 196 -3.67 -27.26 -1.07
N ARG A 197 -3.78 -25.95 -1.06
CA ARG A 197 -3.84 -25.19 0.20
C ARG A 197 -4.99 -24.20 0.13
N PHE A 198 -5.55 -23.89 1.28
CA PHE A 198 -6.71 -23.03 1.40
C PHE A 198 -6.33 -21.68 1.99
N THR A 199 -6.93 -20.61 1.48
CA THR A 199 -6.91 -19.32 2.15
C THR A 199 -8.10 -19.25 3.10
N CYS A 200 -7.84 -18.95 4.36
CA CYS A 200 -8.86 -18.91 5.40
C CYS A 200 -9.23 -17.49 5.82
N PRO A 201 -10.47 -17.28 6.31
CA PRO A 201 -10.83 -16.01 6.92
C PRO A 201 -9.91 -15.68 8.10
N GLU A 202 -9.52 -14.42 8.25
CA GLU A 202 -8.62 -13.94 9.30
C GLU A 202 -8.99 -14.47 10.70
N LYS A 203 -10.28 -14.49 11.05
CA LYS A 203 -10.80 -15.02 12.34
C LYS A 203 -10.39 -16.47 12.63
N PHE A 204 -10.16 -17.29 11.61
CA PHE A 204 -9.66 -18.65 11.78
C PHE A 204 -8.18 -18.63 12.22
N CYS A 205 -7.38 -17.76 11.62
CA CYS A 205 -5.98 -17.57 12.00
C CYS A 205 -5.78 -16.75 13.29
N SER A 206 -6.74 -15.90 13.68
CA SER A 206 -6.65 -15.07 14.88
C SER A 206 -7.05 -15.77 16.19
N GLN A 207 -7.42 -17.05 16.19
CA GLN A 207 -8.18 -17.67 17.30
C GLN A 207 -7.51 -18.77 18.13
N CYS A 208 -6.22 -19.09 17.99
CA CYS A 208 -5.59 -20.06 18.89
C CYS A 208 -4.17 -19.64 19.30
N THR A 209 -4.04 -18.53 20.00
CA THR A 209 -2.87 -18.30 20.85
C THR A 209 -3.09 -19.01 22.18
N THR A 210 -2.05 -19.69 22.66
CA THR A 210 -2.07 -20.22 24.02
C THR A 210 -1.91 -19.06 25.02
N LYS A 211 -2.08 -19.32 26.32
CA LYS A 211 -1.65 -18.34 27.33
C LYS A 211 -0.12 -18.14 27.26
N TRP A 212 0.40 -17.02 27.76
CA TRP A 212 1.86 -16.84 27.88
C TRP A 212 2.49 -17.91 28.79
N PHE A 213 3.61 -18.46 28.36
CA PHE A 213 4.41 -19.42 29.12
C PHE A 213 5.83 -18.88 29.32
N ASP A 214 6.36 -19.16 30.49
CA ASP A 214 7.67 -18.74 30.97
C ASP A 214 8.30 -19.98 31.65
N LEU A 215 9.48 -20.40 31.16
CA LEU A 215 10.13 -21.64 31.59
C LEU A 215 11.27 -21.37 32.56
N ASP A 216 12.13 -20.41 32.23
CA ASP A 216 13.28 -19.96 32.98
C ASP A 216 13.44 -18.43 32.90
N ASP A 217 14.22 -17.87 33.82
CA ASP A 217 14.59 -16.46 33.79
C ASP A 217 15.93 -16.30 33.03
N PRO A 218 16.24 -15.12 32.47
CA PRO A 218 17.52 -14.87 31.77
C PRO A 218 18.75 -14.87 32.68
N ASN A 219 18.59 -15.18 33.97
CA ASN A 219 19.62 -15.22 35.00
C ASN A 219 20.54 -16.44 34.80
N GLY A 220 21.60 -16.29 33.98
CA GLY A 220 22.57 -17.36 33.72
C GLY A 220 23.23 -17.26 32.36
N GLU A 221 23.14 -18.31 31.55
CA GLU A 221 23.68 -18.32 30.18
C GLU A 221 22.71 -17.71 29.15
N GLY A 222 21.45 -17.46 29.50
CA GLY A 222 20.41 -17.01 28.59
C GLY A 222 18.99 -17.30 29.09
N ASP A 223 18.00 -17.06 28.24
CA ASP A 223 16.56 -17.34 28.38
C ASP A 223 16.14 -18.46 27.40
N TYR A 224 15.43 -19.51 27.83
CA TYR A 224 15.24 -20.74 27.06
C TYR A 224 13.82 -21.36 27.13
N GLU A 225 12.91 -20.83 26.32
CA GLU A 225 11.55 -21.34 26.08
C GLU A 225 11.51 -22.40 24.97
N LEU A 226 12.31 -23.46 25.09
CA LEU A 226 12.34 -24.55 24.10
C LEU A 226 11.02 -25.33 24.09
N LEU A 227 10.42 -25.53 22.91
CA LEU A 227 9.10 -26.16 22.75
C LEU A 227 9.05 -27.54 23.41
N PHE A 228 10.08 -28.38 23.22
CA PHE A 228 10.10 -29.72 23.80
C PHE A 228 10.10 -29.70 25.33
N LYS A 229 10.71 -28.69 25.98
CA LYS A 229 10.71 -28.54 27.44
C LYS A 229 9.37 -28.01 27.94
N LEU A 230 8.75 -27.11 27.17
CA LEU A 230 7.43 -26.57 27.46
C LEU A 230 6.35 -27.65 27.35
N LEU A 231 6.43 -28.53 26.34
CA LEU A 231 5.53 -29.68 26.20
C LEU A 231 5.68 -30.68 27.36
N ASP A 232 6.90 -30.86 27.89
CA ASP A 232 7.16 -31.72 29.06
C ASP A 232 6.61 -31.11 30.36
N LYS A 233 6.73 -29.78 30.54
CA LYS A 233 6.27 -29.05 31.74
C LYS A 233 4.76 -28.77 31.74
N TYR A 234 4.18 -28.50 30.57
CA TYR A 234 2.77 -28.14 30.38
C TYR A 234 2.09 -29.04 29.33
N PRO A 235 2.05 -30.36 29.55
CA PRO A 235 1.38 -31.28 28.64
C PRO A 235 -0.08 -30.87 28.47
N GLU A 236 -0.61 -31.00 27.25
CA GLU A 236 -1.98 -30.65 26.84
C GLU A 236 -2.33 -29.14 26.80
N SER A 237 -1.47 -28.27 27.34
CA SER A 237 -1.69 -26.80 27.31
C SER A 237 -1.05 -26.12 26.11
N ILE A 238 -0.16 -26.82 25.41
CA ILE A 238 0.59 -26.37 24.23
C ILE A 238 0.40 -27.43 23.14
N CYS A 239 0.08 -27.00 21.93
CA CYS A 239 -0.02 -27.88 20.76
C CYS A 239 1.37 -28.49 20.44
N PRO A 240 1.46 -29.79 20.11
CA PRO A 240 2.74 -30.42 19.76
C PRO A 240 3.43 -29.82 18.54
N ASP A 241 2.63 -29.34 17.58
CA ASP A 241 3.09 -28.78 16.30
C ASP A 241 2.51 -27.36 16.11
N PRO A 242 3.02 -26.35 16.85
CA PRO A 242 2.56 -24.97 16.70
C PRO A 242 2.94 -24.42 15.31
N ILE A 243 2.05 -23.61 14.73
CA ILE A 243 2.25 -22.98 13.42
C ILE A 243 2.85 -21.56 13.53
N GLY A 244 2.95 -21.03 14.75
CA GLY A 244 3.48 -19.70 15.05
C GLY A 244 3.88 -19.60 16.52
N ILE A 245 4.81 -18.70 16.83
CA ILE A 245 5.26 -18.42 18.21
C ILE A 245 5.32 -16.91 18.40
N GLU A 246 4.68 -16.43 19.46
CA GLU A 246 4.80 -15.06 19.93
C GLU A 246 5.69 -15.06 21.17
N VAL A 247 6.59 -14.08 21.25
CA VAL A 247 7.52 -13.95 22.37
C VAL A 247 7.57 -12.49 22.80
N GLN A 248 7.51 -12.24 24.10
CA GLN A 248 7.58 -10.91 24.71
C GLN A 248 8.28 -10.97 26.06
N THR A 249 8.79 -9.83 26.53
CA THR A 249 9.25 -9.70 27.92
C THR A 249 8.08 -9.83 28.89
N VAL A 250 8.37 -10.05 30.17
CA VAL A 250 7.37 -10.02 31.25
C VAL A 250 6.65 -8.66 31.33
N SER A 251 7.27 -7.59 30.83
CA SER A 251 6.67 -6.24 30.74
C SER A 251 5.83 -6.00 29.48
N GLY A 252 5.63 -7.02 28.63
CA GLY A 252 4.80 -6.94 27.43
C GLY A 252 5.48 -6.32 26.21
N GLN A 253 6.82 -6.18 26.23
CA GLN A 253 7.57 -5.71 25.06
C GLN A 253 7.85 -6.91 24.15
N PRO A 254 7.39 -6.92 22.88
CA PRO A 254 7.64 -8.03 21.98
C PRO A 254 9.15 -8.30 21.80
N ALA A 255 9.55 -9.56 21.67
CA ALA A 255 10.96 -9.97 21.68
C ALA A 255 11.77 -9.33 20.55
N PHE A 256 11.24 -9.24 19.33
CA PHE A 256 11.88 -8.54 18.22
C PHE A 256 12.01 -7.03 18.50
N GLN A 257 11.21 -6.50 19.43
CA GLN A 257 11.36 -5.16 19.95
C GLN A 257 12.35 -5.03 21.09
N THR A 258 12.99 -6.09 21.60
CA THR A 258 14.03 -6.05 22.66
C THR A 258 15.45 -5.99 22.10
N GLY A 259 15.58 -6.18 20.78
CA GLY A 259 16.84 -6.21 20.02
C GLY A 259 17.88 -7.22 20.46
N ASN A 260 17.53 -8.07 21.41
CA ASN A 260 18.35 -9.20 21.78
C ASN A 260 18.53 -10.11 20.56
N ILE A 261 19.68 -10.77 20.48
CA ILE A 261 19.99 -11.77 19.47
C ILE A 261 19.42 -13.10 19.96
N PHE A 262 18.50 -13.67 19.16
CA PHE A 262 17.88 -14.96 19.46
C PHE A 262 18.56 -16.06 18.66
N GLU A 263 19.07 -17.07 19.37
CA GLU A 263 19.64 -18.25 18.76
C GLU A 263 18.56 -19.15 18.15
N VAL A 264 17.37 -19.16 18.78
CA VAL A 264 16.18 -19.87 18.31
C VAL A 264 14.98 -18.94 18.44
N TYR A 265 14.22 -18.78 17.36
CA TYR A 265 12.93 -18.09 17.31
C TYR A 265 12.10 -18.79 16.23
N ASP A 266 11.59 -19.97 16.57
CA ASP A 266 11.00 -20.89 15.61
C ASP A 266 9.87 -21.66 16.29
N PRO A 267 8.68 -21.75 15.69
CA PRO A 267 7.54 -22.35 16.38
C PRO A 267 7.80 -23.82 16.75
N LEU A 268 8.52 -24.58 15.94
CA LEU A 268 8.78 -26.01 16.18
C LEU A 268 9.95 -26.26 17.15
N GLN A 269 10.79 -25.27 17.42
CA GLN A 269 11.92 -25.37 18.35
C GLN A 269 11.71 -24.59 19.65
N GLY A 270 10.90 -23.53 19.63
CA GLY A 270 10.68 -22.60 20.73
C GLY A 270 11.50 -21.31 20.59
N PHE A 271 11.96 -20.79 21.72
CA PHE A 271 12.77 -19.57 21.77
C PHE A 271 14.01 -19.74 22.63
N VAL A 272 15.11 -19.11 22.22
CA VAL A 272 16.38 -19.09 22.97
C VAL A 272 17.10 -17.76 22.77
N CYS A 273 17.43 -17.09 23.87
CA CYS A 273 18.28 -15.91 23.91
C CYS A 273 19.54 -16.18 24.74
N VAL A 274 20.74 -16.09 24.18
CA VAL A 274 21.98 -16.42 24.92
C VAL A 274 22.73 -15.15 25.34
N ASN A 275 22.99 -14.98 26.65
CA ASN A 275 23.62 -13.79 27.23
C ASN A 275 24.99 -13.47 26.62
N LYS A 276 25.80 -14.49 26.32
CA LYS A 276 27.13 -14.34 25.71
C LYS A 276 27.09 -13.75 24.29
N GLN A 277 25.96 -13.86 23.61
CA GLN A 277 25.75 -13.34 22.26
C GLN A 277 25.22 -11.89 22.27
N GLN A 278 24.74 -11.40 23.42
CA GLN A 278 24.27 -10.04 23.59
C GLN A 278 25.46 -9.08 23.78
N LYS A 279 25.60 -8.07 22.92
CA LYS A 279 26.63 -7.03 23.05
C LYS A 279 26.02 -5.74 23.62
N GLU A 280 26.79 -5.03 24.45
CA GLU A 280 26.38 -3.74 25.03
C GLU A 280 26.28 -2.63 23.95
N SER A 281 25.19 -1.83 24.03
CA SER A 281 24.82 -0.60 23.27
C SER A 281 24.13 -0.75 21.90
N SER A 282 23.18 0.17 21.62
CA SER A 282 21.95 -0.08 20.84
C SER A 282 21.78 0.48 19.40
N CYS A 283 20.98 -0.13 18.50
CA CYS A 283 20.84 0.22 17.06
C CYS A 283 19.58 -0.31 16.30
N CYS A 284 19.05 0.57 15.47
CA CYS A 284 17.98 0.32 14.49
C CYS A 284 18.53 -0.16 13.12
N ARG A 285 17.71 -0.83 12.30
CA ARG A 285 18.07 -1.23 10.92
C ARG A 285 16.98 -0.82 9.92
N THR A 286 17.40 -0.28 8.78
CA THR A 286 16.52 0.24 7.70
C THR A 286 16.48 -0.73 6.50
N PRO A 287 15.31 -0.95 5.86
CA PRO A 287 15.19 -1.71 4.61
C PRO A 287 15.98 -1.09 3.44
N TRP A 288 16.13 -1.83 2.33
CA TRP A 288 16.65 -1.23 1.09
C TRP A 288 15.62 -0.27 0.52
N ILE A 289 15.94 1.02 0.51
CA ILE A 289 15.07 2.09 0.02
C ILE A 289 15.67 2.61 -1.28
N ASP A 290 14.85 2.63 -2.31
CA ASP A 290 15.18 3.10 -3.66
C ASP A 290 14.13 4.15 -4.01
N ARG A 291 14.51 5.43 -3.87
CA ARG A 291 13.55 6.56 -3.89
C ARG A 291 13.37 7.12 -5.29
N ASP A 292 14.43 7.15 -6.10
CA ASP A 292 14.43 7.78 -7.42
C ASP A 292 15.00 6.84 -8.49
N ASP A 293 14.40 6.82 -9.69
CA ASP A 293 14.94 6.07 -10.86
C ASP A 293 15.70 7.06 -11.77
N PRO A 294 16.99 6.86 -12.06
CA PRO A 294 17.83 7.90 -12.65
C PRO A 294 17.68 7.96 -14.18
N GLU A 295 16.51 8.39 -14.67
CA GLU A 295 16.30 8.47 -16.12
C GLU A 295 17.11 9.61 -16.78
N ARG A 296 17.65 10.60 -16.03
CA ARG A 296 18.38 11.75 -16.66
C ARG A 296 19.54 12.39 -15.88
N VAL A 297 19.57 12.35 -14.55
CA VAL A 297 20.63 12.92 -13.70
C VAL A 297 20.76 11.93 -12.55
N GLY A 298 21.97 11.52 -12.17
CA GLY A 298 22.20 10.33 -11.32
C GLY A 298 21.42 10.30 -9.99
N ASP A 299 21.32 9.11 -9.39
CA ASP A 299 20.74 8.84 -8.07
C ASP A 299 21.25 9.81 -7.01
N LEU A 300 20.32 10.40 -6.25
CA LEU A 300 20.63 11.24 -5.11
C LEU A 300 19.64 11.02 -3.97
N GLU A 301 20.06 10.21 -3.00
CA GLU A 301 19.30 9.90 -1.80
C GLU A 301 20.00 10.55 -0.58
N THR A 302 19.33 11.50 0.08
CA THR A 302 19.82 12.04 1.36
C THR A 302 19.07 11.40 2.54
N LEU A 303 19.78 11.16 3.65
CA LEU A 303 19.21 10.54 4.85
C LEU A 303 17.97 11.28 5.37
N ASN A 304 18.00 12.60 5.35
CA ASN A 304 16.92 13.43 5.88
C ASN A 304 15.59 13.21 5.12
N LEU A 305 15.67 12.99 3.80
CA LEU A 305 14.49 12.71 2.98
C LEU A 305 13.91 11.33 3.24
N ILE A 306 14.80 10.35 3.33
CA ILE A 306 14.42 8.96 3.60
C ILE A 306 13.74 8.90 4.99
N GLN A 307 14.26 9.64 5.98
CA GLN A 307 13.65 9.77 7.31
C GLN A 307 12.28 10.46 7.31
N MET A 308 12.02 11.39 6.40
CA MET A 308 10.72 12.04 6.34
C MET A 308 9.67 11.20 5.63
N GLU A 309 10.05 10.47 4.57
CA GLU A 309 9.16 9.61 3.78
C GLU A 309 8.88 8.27 4.48
N TYR A 310 9.87 7.74 5.20
CA TYR A 310 9.76 6.47 5.94
C TYR A 310 10.15 6.65 7.44
N PRO A 311 9.47 7.54 8.19
CA PRO A 311 9.87 7.95 9.54
C PRO A 311 9.88 6.83 10.58
N LEU A 312 9.18 5.73 10.31
CA LEU A 312 9.14 4.54 11.17
C LEU A 312 10.03 3.39 10.66
N GLN A 313 10.58 3.50 9.44
CA GLN A 313 11.42 2.46 8.83
C GLN A 313 12.90 2.87 8.76
N VAL A 314 13.21 4.15 8.99
CA VAL A 314 14.54 4.72 8.79
C VAL A 314 15.15 5.14 10.12
N CYS A 315 16.39 4.72 10.33
CA CYS A 315 17.16 5.10 11.50
C CYS A 315 17.29 6.63 11.63
N PRO A 316 16.88 7.24 12.75
CA PRO A 316 17.00 8.68 12.95
C PRO A 316 18.47 9.16 13.02
N GLN A 317 19.41 8.28 13.37
CA GLN A 317 20.86 8.55 13.41
C GLN A 317 21.67 7.32 12.93
N PRO A 318 21.89 7.13 11.62
CA PRO A 318 22.67 6.02 11.09
C PRO A 318 24.18 6.21 11.31
N ILE A 319 24.89 5.13 11.64
CA ILE A 319 26.32 5.18 11.99
C ILE A 319 27.31 4.72 10.90
N ALA A 320 26.84 4.26 9.73
CA ALA A 320 27.62 4.25 8.48
C ALA A 320 26.70 4.37 7.28
N ILE A 321 27.20 4.29 6.03
CA ILE A 321 26.41 4.23 4.80
C ILE A 321 26.94 3.22 3.74
N GLU A 322 26.15 2.28 3.17
CA GLU A 322 26.59 1.34 2.08
C GLU A 322 25.97 1.67 0.71
N VAL A 323 26.43 1.16 -0.42
CA VAL A 323 25.84 1.50 -1.74
C VAL A 323 25.78 0.30 -2.69
N THR A 324 24.64 -0.04 -3.29
CA THR A 324 24.57 -1.11 -4.32
C THR A 324 23.69 -0.83 -5.54
N THR A 325 23.90 -1.53 -6.65
CA THR A 325 22.99 -1.50 -7.81
C THR A 325 21.81 -2.46 -7.60
N LEU A 326 20.75 -2.38 -8.43
CA LEU A 326 19.67 -3.39 -8.45
C LEU A 326 20.16 -4.84 -8.66
N SER A 327 21.31 -5.01 -9.31
CA SER A 327 21.96 -6.31 -9.53
C SER A 327 22.85 -6.77 -8.39
N GLY A 328 22.89 -6.05 -7.26
CA GLY A 328 23.70 -6.39 -6.07
C GLY A 328 25.19 -6.07 -6.21
N THR A 329 25.59 -5.28 -7.21
CA THR A 329 27.00 -4.87 -7.37
C THR A 329 27.30 -3.77 -6.36
N GLN A 330 28.29 -4.00 -5.50
CA GLN A 330 28.77 -3.00 -4.54
C GLN A 330 29.44 -1.83 -5.28
N VAL A 331 28.96 -0.60 -5.04
CA VAL A 331 29.57 0.60 -5.62
C VAL A 331 30.63 1.09 -4.64
N GLN A 332 31.91 1.13 -5.05
CA GLN A 332 32.93 1.75 -4.23
C GLN A 332 32.66 3.26 -4.15
N GLN A 333 32.56 3.80 -2.92
CA GLN A 333 32.55 5.24 -2.69
C GLN A 333 33.85 5.85 -3.23
N THR A 334 33.80 6.41 -4.44
CA THR A 334 34.82 7.34 -4.88
C THR A 334 34.48 8.69 -4.26
N ALA A 335 35.15 9.01 -3.15
CA ALA A 335 35.20 10.36 -2.64
C ALA A 335 35.77 11.27 -3.75
N SER A 336 34.90 11.97 -4.47
CA SER A 336 35.23 13.09 -5.35
C SER A 336 33.99 13.95 -5.55
N ILE A 337 34.01 15.08 -4.85
CA ILE A 337 33.10 16.21 -4.96
C ILE A 337 32.83 16.53 -6.44
N PHE A 338 31.56 16.54 -6.84
CA PHE A 338 31.08 17.33 -7.98
C PHE A 338 30.01 18.30 -7.46
N GLN A 339 30.46 19.36 -6.80
CA GLN A 339 29.77 20.64 -6.93
C GLN A 339 30.16 21.19 -8.30
N VAL A 340 29.20 21.31 -9.22
CA VAL A 340 28.67 22.60 -9.72
C VAL A 340 27.45 22.29 -10.58
N GLY A 341 26.29 22.79 -10.13
CA GLY A 341 25.04 22.81 -10.90
C GLY A 341 23.85 23.00 -9.98
N GLN A 342 23.59 24.25 -9.60
CA GLN A 342 22.61 24.69 -8.60
C GLN A 342 21.19 24.09 -8.77
N TYR A 343 20.52 23.87 -7.62
CA TYR A 343 19.10 23.57 -7.38
C TYR A 343 18.65 22.10 -7.40
N LEU A 344 18.94 21.38 -6.31
CA LEU A 344 18.00 20.40 -5.76
C LEU A 344 17.72 20.85 -4.32
N SER A 345 16.62 21.58 -4.13
CA SER A 345 16.08 21.86 -2.80
C SER A 345 14.76 21.12 -2.70
N GLU A 346 14.77 19.98 -2.01
CA GLU A 346 13.54 19.32 -1.60
C GLU A 346 12.73 20.24 -0.69
N TRP A 347 11.41 20.34 -0.90
CA TRP A 347 10.55 21.24 -0.12
C TRP A 347 10.07 20.55 1.16
N VAL A 348 10.91 20.67 2.19
CA VAL A 348 10.53 20.44 3.57
C VAL A 348 9.82 21.69 4.08
N THR A 349 8.59 21.53 4.57
CA THR A 349 7.87 22.67 5.12
C THR A 349 8.55 23.20 6.38
N GLN A 350 8.18 24.42 6.80
CA GLN A 350 8.47 24.85 8.17
C GLN A 350 7.72 23.97 9.18
N TRP A 351 8.09 24.09 10.46
CA TRP A 351 7.35 23.47 11.55
C TRP A 351 6.02 24.19 11.78
N PHE A 352 4.97 23.41 12.00
CA PHE A 352 3.63 23.85 12.34
C PHE A 352 3.25 23.27 13.69
N ASP A 353 2.62 24.10 14.50
CA ASP A 353 2.27 23.88 15.89
C ASP A 353 0.95 24.62 16.07
N ARG A 354 -0.15 23.87 16.21
CA ARG A 354 -1.50 24.42 16.05
C ARG A 354 -2.33 24.25 17.31
N ASP A 355 -2.33 23.06 17.88
CA ASP A 355 -2.95 22.80 19.17
C ASP A 355 -1.84 22.80 20.22
N ASP A 356 -2.10 23.37 21.39
CA ASP A 356 -1.18 23.23 22.53
C ASP A 356 -1.62 21.97 23.31
N ASP A 357 -0.73 21.38 24.12
CA ASP A 357 -0.99 20.20 25.00
C ASP A 357 -2.17 20.30 26.00
N THR A 358 -2.92 21.41 26.00
CA THR A 358 -3.98 21.70 26.96
C THR A 358 -5.34 21.10 26.54
N GLY A 359 -5.88 20.20 27.36
CA GLY A 359 -7.23 19.64 27.18
C GLY A 359 -7.25 18.13 26.98
N TYR A 360 -7.70 17.67 25.80
CA TYR A 360 -7.92 16.25 25.51
C TYR A 360 -6.73 15.55 24.83
N GLY A 361 -5.67 16.28 24.48
CA GLY A 361 -4.52 15.78 23.73
C GLY A 361 -3.87 16.90 22.94
N ASP A 362 -3.07 16.53 21.94
CA ASP A 362 -2.37 17.41 21.01
C ASP A 362 -2.63 16.95 19.56
N TYR A 363 -2.95 17.86 18.64
CA TYR A 363 -3.60 17.54 17.35
C TYR A 363 -3.19 18.43 16.16
N GLU A 364 -2.35 17.88 15.29
CA GLU A 364 -1.73 18.54 14.14
C GLU A 364 -2.26 17.92 12.84
N TYR A 365 -3.59 17.92 12.68
CA TYR A 365 -4.23 17.35 11.50
C TYR A 365 -3.90 18.13 10.23
N LEU A 366 -3.54 17.41 9.17
CA LEU A 366 -3.18 18.00 7.88
C LEU A 366 -4.30 18.88 7.32
N SER A 367 -5.56 18.45 7.45
CA SER A 367 -6.73 19.21 6.97
C SER A 367 -6.87 20.57 7.63
N ASP A 368 -6.54 20.66 8.92
CA ASP A 368 -6.63 21.90 9.68
C ASP A 368 -5.44 22.81 9.37
N LEU A 369 -4.24 22.24 9.25
CA LEU A 369 -3.04 22.95 8.85
C LEU A 369 -3.14 23.53 7.42
N LEU A 370 -3.72 22.79 6.46
CA LEU A 370 -3.94 23.28 5.10
C LEU A 370 -4.92 24.46 5.05
N LYS A 371 -5.91 24.46 5.95
CA LYS A 371 -6.89 25.54 6.06
C LYS A 371 -6.30 26.78 6.71
N GLU A 372 -5.43 26.60 7.70
CA GLU A 372 -4.83 27.68 8.49
C GLU A 372 -3.61 28.31 7.81
N TYR A 373 -2.81 27.51 7.10
CA TYR A 373 -1.58 27.93 6.43
C TYR A 373 -1.60 27.62 4.91
N PRO A 374 -2.56 28.20 4.15
CA PRO A 374 -2.71 27.91 2.73
C PRO A 374 -1.44 28.29 1.94
N GLY A 375 -0.94 27.34 1.14
CA GLY A 375 0.25 27.53 0.29
C GLY A 375 1.60 27.38 1.00
N LEU A 376 1.61 27.05 2.31
CA LEU A 376 2.83 26.78 3.08
C LEU A 376 3.09 25.29 3.33
N LEU A 377 2.15 24.43 2.96
CA LEU A 377 2.25 22.97 2.94
C LEU A 377 1.42 22.42 1.77
N CYS A 378 1.79 21.24 1.25
CA CYS A 378 1.11 20.60 0.13
C CYS A 378 -0.12 19.81 0.58
N PRO A 379 -1.15 19.65 -0.28
CA PRO A 379 -2.35 18.88 0.05
C PRO A 379 -2.09 17.37 0.16
N ASN A 380 -1.03 16.87 -0.50
CA ASN A 380 -0.65 15.45 -0.50
C ASN A 380 0.83 15.34 -0.12
N PRO A 381 1.20 15.54 1.14
CA PRO A 381 2.56 15.31 1.60
C PRO A 381 2.88 13.81 1.53
N VAL A 382 4.13 13.51 1.21
CA VAL A 382 4.65 12.14 1.12
C VAL A 382 5.41 11.73 2.38
N GLY A 383 5.66 12.68 3.29
CA GLY A 383 6.36 12.43 4.53
C GLY A 383 5.97 13.40 5.64
N ILE A 384 6.16 12.97 6.89
CA ILE A 384 5.87 13.77 8.09
C ILE A 384 6.95 13.55 9.13
N GLU A 385 7.39 14.64 9.76
CA GLU A 385 8.29 14.64 10.89
C GLU A 385 7.61 15.29 12.09
N VAL A 386 7.76 14.70 13.28
CA VAL A 386 7.11 15.16 14.50
C VAL A 386 8.10 15.19 15.65
N GLN A 387 8.09 16.30 16.40
CA GLN A 387 8.91 16.47 17.60
C GLN A 387 8.19 17.36 18.62
N THR A 388 8.63 17.33 19.88
CA THR A 388 8.14 18.29 20.87
C THR A 388 8.61 19.69 20.56
N ILE A 389 7.99 20.71 21.17
CA ILE A 389 8.45 22.11 21.04
C ILE A 389 9.93 22.28 21.49
N SER A 390 10.37 21.45 22.44
CA SER A 390 11.76 21.40 22.90
C SER A 390 12.73 20.70 21.93
N GLY A 391 12.22 20.10 20.85
CA GLY A 391 13.01 19.43 19.81
C GLY A 391 13.30 17.96 20.08
N GLN A 392 12.62 17.33 21.04
CA GLN A 392 12.72 15.89 21.26
C GLN A 392 11.86 15.15 20.22
N PRO A 393 12.41 14.21 19.44
CA PRO A 393 11.63 13.44 18.48
C PRO A 393 10.47 12.69 19.15
N ALA A 394 9.31 12.66 18.51
CA ALA A 394 8.08 12.17 19.13
C ALA A 394 8.18 10.71 19.63
N PHE A 395 8.83 9.82 18.88
CA PHE A 395 9.03 8.42 19.29
C PHE A 395 9.85 8.22 20.58
N GLN A 396 10.58 9.25 21.05
CA GLN A 396 11.38 9.18 22.28
C GLN A 396 10.62 9.64 23.53
N THR A 397 9.40 10.15 23.36
CA THR A 397 8.62 10.71 24.47
C THR A 397 7.91 9.64 25.30
N GLY A 398 7.67 8.45 24.73
CA GLY A 398 6.89 7.39 25.36
C GLY A 398 5.38 7.56 25.26
N ASN A 399 4.88 8.65 24.66
CA ASN A 399 3.45 8.82 24.39
C ASN A 399 2.96 7.89 23.25
N VAL A 400 1.71 7.47 23.36
CA VAL A 400 1.00 6.62 22.38
C VAL A 400 0.23 7.51 21.40
N PHE A 401 0.59 7.45 20.12
CA PHE A 401 -0.02 8.29 19.09
C PHE A 401 -1.22 7.59 18.45
N GLN A 402 -2.35 8.30 18.38
CA GLN A 402 -3.53 7.82 17.66
C GLN A 402 -3.36 7.98 16.14
N VAL A 403 -2.67 9.05 15.73
CA VAL A 403 -2.39 9.35 14.33
C VAL A 403 -0.93 9.80 14.20
N TYR A 404 -0.21 9.22 13.23
CA TYR A 404 1.16 9.60 12.88
C TYR A 404 1.41 9.20 11.42
N ASN A 405 0.96 10.01 10.45
CA ASN A 405 1.18 9.74 9.03
C ASN A 405 0.99 11.02 8.20
N PRO A 406 1.61 11.14 7.01
CA PRO A 406 1.57 12.38 6.25
C PRO A 406 0.16 12.73 5.73
N THR A 407 -0.69 11.76 5.40
CA THR A 407 -2.01 12.02 4.81
C THR A 407 -3.04 12.54 5.81
N THR A 408 -2.88 12.21 7.10
CA THR A 408 -3.80 12.62 8.17
C THR A 408 -3.19 13.70 9.07
N GLY A 409 -1.88 13.68 9.28
CA GLY A 409 -1.16 14.55 10.23
C GLY A 409 -0.70 13.78 11.47
N PHE A 410 -0.82 14.41 12.63
CA PHE A 410 -0.44 13.82 13.92
C PHE A 410 -1.53 14.04 14.98
N ALA A 411 -1.70 13.08 15.88
CA ALA A 411 -2.58 13.23 17.04
C ALA A 411 -2.10 12.36 18.21
N CYS A 412 -1.89 13.01 19.35
CA CYS A 412 -1.75 12.38 20.65
C CYS A 412 -3.01 12.61 21.48
N VAL A 413 -3.58 11.57 22.11
CA VAL A 413 -4.81 11.69 22.92
C VAL A 413 -4.53 11.31 24.36
N ASN A 414 -4.84 12.21 25.30
CA ASN A 414 -4.60 12.02 26.74
C ASN A 414 -5.27 10.75 27.29
N ALA A 415 -6.45 10.40 26.80
CA ALA A 415 -7.19 9.20 27.22
C ALA A 415 -6.45 7.88 26.91
N ASN A 416 -5.53 7.87 25.94
CA ASN A 416 -4.79 6.68 25.51
C ASN A 416 -3.43 6.52 26.21
N GLN A 417 -3.03 7.48 27.05
CA GLN A 417 -1.68 7.52 27.65
C GLN A 417 -1.55 6.77 28.98
N GLY A 418 -2.57 6.04 29.41
CA GLY A 418 -2.52 5.27 30.67
C GLY A 418 -2.37 6.12 31.95
N GLY A 419 -2.67 7.42 31.89
CA GLY A 419 -2.63 8.34 33.03
C GLY A 419 -1.64 9.51 32.89
N GLU A 420 -0.79 9.50 31.86
CA GLU A 420 0.09 10.62 31.51
C GLU A 420 -0.61 11.61 30.55
N GLN A 421 -0.08 12.82 30.41
CA GLN A 421 -0.54 13.78 29.41
C GLN A 421 0.36 13.69 28.17
N CYS A 422 -0.21 13.98 27.02
CA CYS A 422 0.54 14.20 25.79
C CYS A 422 1.55 15.33 26.01
N ALA A 423 2.76 15.14 25.48
CA ALA A 423 3.66 16.27 25.29
C ALA A 423 3.11 17.21 24.19
N ASP A 424 3.69 18.40 24.15
CA ASP A 424 3.38 19.47 23.20
C ASP A 424 4.22 19.29 21.92
N TYR A 425 3.60 18.94 20.80
CA TYR A 425 4.25 18.56 19.54
C TYR A 425 4.04 19.57 18.42
N ARG A 426 4.99 19.53 17.47
CA ARG A 426 4.91 20.24 16.21
C ARG A 426 5.30 19.32 15.07
N VAL A 427 4.70 19.55 13.91
CA VAL A 427 4.89 18.73 12.70
C VAL A 427 5.50 19.53 11.56
N ARG A 428 6.20 18.86 10.65
CA ARG A 428 6.50 19.38 9.31
C ARG A 428 6.42 18.28 8.28
N PHE A 429 6.19 18.65 7.04
CA PHE A 429 5.88 17.70 5.97
C PHE A 429 6.93 17.72 4.87
N LEU A 430 7.14 16.56 4.25
CA LEU A 430 7.84 16.42 2.99
C LEU A 430 6.82 16.46 1.86
N CYS A 431 6.98 17.42 0.97
CA CYS A 431 6.09 17.57 -0.17
C CYS A 431 6.70 16.95 -1.44
N PRO A 432 5.91 16.25 -2.27
CA PRO A 432 6.41 15.58 -3.46
C PRO A 432 6.99 16.58 -4.48
N GLU A 433 8.09 16.19 -5.13
CA GLU A 433 8.85 17.00 -6.09
C GLU A 433 8.03 17.58 -7.25
N THR A 434 6.85 17.01 -7.51
CA THR A 434 5.94 17.47 -8.55
C THR A 434 5.53 18.92 -8.38
N LEU A 435 5.66 19.51 -7.19
CA LEU A 435 5.31 20.92 -6.94
C LEU A 435 6.42 21.92 -7.33
N TRP A 436 7.71 21.59 -7.27
CA TRP A 436 8.80 22.54 -7.59
C TRP A 436 8.98 22.79 -9.09
N SER A 437 8.61 21.82 -9.91
CA SER A 437 8.58 21.99 -11.37
C SER A 437 7.17 22.07 -11.95
N SER A 438 6.14 21.96 -11.09
CA SER A 438 4.81 22.43 -11.44
C SER A 438 4.81 23.93 -11.65
N CYS A 439 3.82 24.37 -12.39
CA CYS A 439 3.55 25.76 -12.63
C CYS A 439 2.06 25.92 -12.45
N SER A 440 1.69 26.98 -11.72
CA SER A 440 0.32 27.43 -11.76
C SER A 440 0.08 28.03 -13.14
N THR A 441 -1.05 27.68 -13.74
CA THR A 441 -1.54 28.42 -14.89
C THR A 441 -1.84 29.87 -14.49
N LYS A 442 -2.10 30.72 -15.49
CA LYS A 442 -2.83 31.96 -15.23
C LYS A 442 -4.22 31.65 -14.66
N TRP A 443 -4.86 32.66 -14.09
CA TRP A 443 -6.27 32.57 -13.72
C TRP A 443 -7.16 32.55 -14.97
N PHE A 444 -8.21 31.74 -14.92
CA PHE A 444 -9.25 31.62 -15.93
C PHE A 444 -10.59 31.89 -15.27
N ASN A 445 -11.39 32.72 -15.94
CA ASN A 445 -12.78 32.98 -15.64
C ASN A 445 -13.48 32.91 -17.00
N ARG A 446 -14.33 31.91 -17.15
CA ARG A 446 -15.06 31.62 -18.38
C ARG A 446 -16.53 31.96 -18.22
N ASP A 447 -17.11 31.65 -17.07
CA ASP A 447 -18.52 31.86 -16.80
C ASP A 447 -18.70 32.96 -15.77
N ASP A 448 -19.84 33.64 -15.83
CA ASP A 448 -20.23 34.60 -14.80
C ASP A 448 -21.33 33.97 -13.94
N PRO A 449 -21.57 34.45 -12.70
CA PRO A 449 -22.58 33.86 -11.84
C PRO A 449 -24.02 34.12 -12.31
N SER A 450 -24.23 34.69 -13.51
CA SER A 450 -25.56 34.98 -14.02
C SER A 450 -26.30 33.70 -14.42
N GLY A 451 -27.63 33.75 -14.40
CA GLY A 451 -28.44 32.57 -14.73
C GLY A 451 -28.32 31.44 -13.70
N LYS A 452 -27.64 30.34 -14.06
CA LYS A 452 -27.68 29.06 -13.29
C LYS A 452 -26.60 28.95 -12.20
N GLY A 453 -25.62 29.84 -12.17
CA GLY A 453 -24.46 29.76 -11.30
C GLY A 453 -23.19 30.04 -12.09
N ASP A 454 -22.04 29.79 -11.48
CA ASP A 454 -20.73 30.01 -12.06
C ASP A 454 -20.01 28.66 -12.29
N TYR A 455 -19.59 28.40 -13.52
CA TYR A 455 -19.11 27.11 -14.01
C TYR A 455 -17.74 27.21 -14.69
N GLU A 456 -16.71 26.83 -13.94
CA GLU A 456 -15.32 26.76 -14.36
C GLU A 456 -14.87 25.31 -14.54
N LEU A 457 -15.59 24.57 -15.41
CA LEU A 457 -15.32 23.16 -15.70
C LEU A 457 -14.02 22.99 -16.48
N LEU A 458 -13.18 22.04 -16.05
CA LEU A 458 -11.88 21.79 -16.67
C LEU A 458 -12.02 21.43 -18.16
N TYR A 459 -13.03 20.63 -18.51
CA TYR A 459 -13.29 20.24 -19.90
C TYR A 459 -13.55 21.46 -20.81
N ASP A 460 -14.38 22.39 -20.35
CA ASP A 460 -14.72 23.60 -21.12
C ASP A 460 -13.51 24.54 -21.22
N LEU A 461 -12.77 24.69 -20.13
CA LEU A 461 -11.54 25.49 -20.09
C LEU A 461 -10.43 24.92 -20.98
N LEU A 462 -10.26 23.60 -21.06
CA LEU A 462 -9.30 22.96 -21.97
C LEU A 462 -9.65 23.18 -23.44
N ASN A 463 -10.95 23.20 -23.78
CA ASN A 463 -11.43 23.47 -25.15
C ASN A 463 -11.25 24.95 -25.53
N GLU A 464 -11.49 25.87 -24.60
CA GLU A 464 -11.42 27.31 -24.84
C GLU A 464 -9.97 27.84 -24.80
N TYR A 465 -9.12 27.25 -23.96
CA TYR A 465 -7.73 27.64 -23.75
C TYR A 465 -6.75 26.50 -24.08
N PRO A 466 -6.76 25.97 -25.33
CA PRO A 466 -5.99 24.78 -25.68
C PRO A 466 -4.49 24.99 -25.48
N GLY A 467 -3.87 24.08 -24.72
CA GLY A 467 -2.44 24.10 -24.45
C GLY A 467 -1.99 25.12 -23.40
N LEU A 468 -2.90 25.89 -22.80
CA LEU A 468 -2.62 26.78 -21.67
C LEU A 468 -2.92 26.13 -20.31
N ILE A 469 -3.69 25.04 -20.32
CA ILE A 469 -4.02 24.21 -19.16
C ILE A 469 -3.58 22.78 -19.48
N CYS A 470 -3.02 22.09 -18.49
CA CYS A 470 -2.64 20.69 -18.61
C CYS A 470 -3.88 19.79 -18.63
N PRO A 471 -3.87 18.67 -19.38
CA PRO A 471 -4.99 17.73 -19.40
C PRO A 471 -5.30 17.12 -18.05
N ASP A 472 -4.26 16.88 -17.23
CA ASP A 472 -4.35 16.29 -15.90
C ASP A 472 -3.75 17.24 -14.85
N PRO A 473 -4.52 18.25 -14.37
CA PRO A 473 -4.10 19.12 -13.28
C PRO A 473 -3.91 18.38 -11.97
N ILE A 474 -2.91 18.82 -11.20
CA ILE A 474 -2.60 18.32 -9.86
C ILE A 474 -3.53 18.96 -8.82
N GLU A 475 -3.79 20.26 -8.97
CA GLU A 475 -4.58 21.06 -8.02
C GLU A 475 -5.41 22.11 -8.76
N ILE A 476 -6.50 22.55 -8.14
CA ILE A 476 -7.31 23.69 -8.55
C ILE A 476 -7.43 24.68 -7.39
N GLU A 477 -7.07 25.94 -7.66
CA GLU A 477 -7.33 27.06 -6.76
C GLU A 477 -8.49 27.87 -7.32
N ALA A 478 -9.43 28.26 -6.47
CA ALA A 478 -10.56 29.11 -6.83
C ALA A 478 -10.64 30.33 -5.88
N LYS A 479 -10.90 31.50 -6.45
CA LYS A 479 -11.14 32.73 -5.69
C LYS A 479 -12.09 33.64 -6.42
N THR A 480 -12.74 34.55 -5.71
CA THR A 480 -13.59 35.55 -6.34
C THR A 480 -12.76 36.53 -7.17
N LEU A 481 -13.41 37.28 -8.07
CA LEU A 481 -12.73 38.37 -8.79
C LEU A 481 -12.17 39.47 -7.87
N SER A 482 -12.73 39.62 -6.65
CA SER A 482 -12.20 40.51 -5.62
C SER A 482 -10.99 39.94 -4.86
N GLY A 483 -10.63 38.69 -5.14
CA GLY A 483 -9.44 38.02 -4.60
C GLY A 483 -9.69 37.21 -3.33
N GLN A 484 -10.93 37.10 -2.87
CA GLN A 484 -11.27 36.29 -1.69
C GLN A 484 -11.22 34.80 -2.04
N PRO A 485 -10.47 33.96 -1.28
CA PRO A 485 -10.44 32.53 -1.50
C PRO A 485 -11.85 31.92 -1.45
N ALA A 486 -12.17 31.00 -2.35
CA ALA A 486 -13.51 30.43 -2.45
C ALA A 486 -13.98 29.77 -1.14
N SER A 487 -13.06 29.11 -0.41
CA SER A 487 -13.32 28.50 0.91
C SER A 487 -13.81 29.49 1.98
N GLN A 488 -13.58 30.80 1.81
CA GLN A 488 -13.96 31.84 2.77
C GLN A 488 -15.24 32.59 2.39
N THR A 489 -15.84 32.28 1.23
CA THR A 489 -17.03 32.98 0.73
C THR A 489 -18.34 32.49 1.37
N GLY A 490 -18.36 31.27 1.92
CA GLY A 490 -19.56 30.64 2.45
C GLY A 490 -20.53 30.11 1.38
N ASN A 491 -20.20 30.21 0.08
CA ASN A 491 -20.93 29.54 -0.99
C ASN A 491 -20.71 28.02 -0.94
N ILE A 492 -21.70 27.26 -1.42
CA ILE A 492 -21.69 25.81 -1.53
C ILE A 492 -21.30 25.44 -2.96
N PHE A 493 -20.28 24.60 -3.13
CA PHE A 493 -19.77 24.19 -4.43
C PHE A 493 -20.24 22.78 -4.76
N GLU A 494 -20.82 22.60 -5.94
CA GLU A 494 -21.23 21.27 -6.45
C GLU A 494 -19.99 20.49 -6.90
N VAL A 495 -19.01 21.19 -7.47
CA VAL A 495 -17.73 20.63 -7.91
C VAL A 495 -16.61 21.55 -7.44
N TYR A 496 -15.59 20.97 -6.82
CA TYR A 496 -14.33 21.64 -6.50
C TYR A 496 -13.23 20.56 -6.57
N HIS A 497 -12.79 20.24 -7.79
CA HIS A 497 -11.90 19.11 -8.01
C HIS A 497 -10.96 19.33 -9.20
N PRO A 498 -9.65 19.06 -9.09
CA PRO A 498 -8.67 19.40 -10.13
C PRO A 498 -8.95 18.76 -11.49
N LEU A 499 -9.48 17.54 -11.53
CA LEU A 499 -9.81 16.82 -12.79
C LEU A 499 -11.22 17.11 -13.33
N GLN A 500 -12.04 17.89 -12.62
CA GLN A 500 -13.42 18.21 -13.05
C GLN A 500 -13.62 19.72 -13.26
N GLY A 501 -12.99 20.55 -12.43
CA GLY A 501 -13.12 22.01 -12.43
C GLY A 501 -13.74 22.53 -11.13
N PHE A 502 -14.43 23.65 -11.24
CA PHE A 502 -15.14 24.30 -10.15
C PHE A 502 -16.55 24.69 -10.59
N VAL A 503 -17.56 24.42 -9.76
CA VAL A 503 -18.96 24.72 -10.05
C VAL A 503 -19.64 25.24 -8.80
N CYS A 504 -20.16 26.46 -8.88
CA CYS A 504 -21.12 27.02 -7.95
C CYS A 504 -22.49 27.09 -8.62
N VAL A 505 -23.53 26.52 -8.01
CA VAL A 505 -24.89 26.56 -8.56
C VAL A 505 -25.77 27.50 -7.75
N ASN A 506 -26.37 28.51 -8.40
CA ASN A 506 -27.20 29.54 -7.74
C ASN A 506 -28.34 28.94 -6.91
N LYS A 507 -28.95 27.84 -7.37
CA LYS A 507 -30.07 27.18 -6.69
C LYS A 507 -29.69 26.44 -5.40
N GLN A 508 -28.40 26.17 -5.19
CA GLN A 508 -27.90 25.45 -4.02
C GLN A 508 -27.44 26.40 -2.90
N GLN A 509 -27.36 27.70 -3.19
CA GLN A 509 -26.92 28.70 -2.23
C GLN A 509 -28.03 29.07 -1.23
N LYS A 510 -27.66 29.34 0.02
CA LYS A 510 -28.62 29.57 1.12
C LYS A 510 -29.09 31.01 1.25
N GLU A 511 -28.20 31.99 1.01
CA GLU A 511 -28.47 33.40 1.34
C GLU A 511 -28.16 34.39 0.20
N SER A 512 -27.20 34.09 -0.69
CA SER A 512 -26.84 34.91 -1.86
C SER A 512 -26.72 34.03 -3.11
N SER A 513 -26.72 34.62 -4.30
CA SER A 513 -26.27 33.91 -5.52
C SER A 513 -24.79 33.55 -5.40
N CYS A 514 -24.31 32.72 -6.32
CA CYS A 514 -22.88 32.49 -6.47
C CYS A 514 -22.14 33.81 -6.62
N GLU A 515 -21.00 33.93 -5.96
CA GLU A 515 -20.01 34.94 -6.31
C GLU A 515 -19.39 34.63 -7.68
N ASP A 516 -18.69 35.60 -8.25
CA ASP A 516 -17.98 35.46 -9.53
C ASP A 516 -16.56 34.95 -9.26
N TYR A 517 -16.29 33.69 -9.62
CA TYR A 517 -15.05 32.99 -9.34
C TYR A 517 -14.14 32.91 -10.56
N MET A 518 -12.85 32.78 -10.28
CA MET A 518 -11.86 32.42 -11.26
C MET A 518 -10.99 31.32 -10.70
N VAL A 519 -10.53 30.42 -11.57
CA VAL A 519 -9.73 29.26 -11.21
C VAL A 519 -8.35 29.31 -11.83
N ARG A 520 -7.37 28.71 -11.16
CA ARG A 520 -6.10 28.35 -11.79
C ARG A 520 -5.73 26.93 -11.40
N PHE A 521 -4.94 26.30 -12.24
CA PHE A 521 -4.56 24.91 -12.10
C PHE A 521 -3.08 24.79 -11.84
N THR A 522 -2.69 23.88 -10.96
CA THR A 522 -1.30 23.47 -10.80
C THR A 522 -1.03 22.33 -11.77
N CYS A 523 -0.10 22.54 -12.70
CA CYS A 523 0.16 21.58 -13.77
C CYS A 523 1.45 20.80 -13.58
N PRO A 524 1.55 19.56 -14.09
CA PRO A 524 2.73 18.73 -13.88
C PRO A 524 3.96 19.27 -14.60
N PRO A 525 5.16 18.93 -14.13
CA PRO A 525 6.44 19.43 -14.66
C PRO A 525 6.65 19.33 -16.16
N LYS A 526 6.15 18.25 -16.77
CA LYS A 526 6.24 18.02 -18.22
C LYS A 526 5.50 19.10 -19.01
N PHE A 527 4.36 19.56 -18.50
CA PHE A 527 3.56 20.61 -19.13
C PHE A 527 4.23 21.98 -18.99
N CYS A 528 4.79 22.26 -17.82
CA CYS A 528 5.44 23.54 -17.52
C CYS A 528 6.70 23.78 -18.36
N LYS A 529 7.51 22.72 -18.57
CA LYS A 529 8.66 22.78 -19.50
C LYS A 529 8.23 23.07 -20.94
N LYS A 530 7.08 22.54 -21.37
CA LYS A 530 6.50 22.81 -22.69
C LYS A 530 6.03 24.27 -22.80
N LEU A 531 5.32 24.79 -21.81
CA LEU A 531 4.90 26.20 -21.77
C LEU A 531 6.10 27.17 -21.83
N ALA A 532 7.14 26.92 -21.03
CA ALA A 532 8.35 27.75 -20.99
C ALA A 532 9.18 27.71 -22.28
N SER A 533 9.00 26.69 -23.13
CA SER A 533 9.63 26.61 -24.45
C SER A 533 8.85 27.31 -25.57
N ILE A 534 7.64 27.78 -25.28
CA ILE A 534 6.70 28.42 -26.22
C ILE A 534 6.51 29.92 -25.89
N SER A 535 6.81 30.34 -24.66
CA SER A 535 6.93 31.74 -24.22
C SER A 535 8.29 32.32 -24.52
#